data_AF-W5S3Z2-F1
#
_entry.id   AF-W5S3Z2-F1
#
_cell.length_a   1.000
_cell.length_b   1.000
_cell.length_c   1.000
_cell.angle_alpha   90.00
_cell.angle_beta   90.00
_cell.angle_gamma   90.00
#
_symmetry.space_group_name_H-M   'P 1'
#
loop_
_entity.id
_entity.type
_entity.pdbx_description
1 polymer ?
#
loop_
_entity_poly.entity_id
_entity_poly.type
_entity_poly.pdbx_seq_one_letter_code
_entity_poly.pdbx_strand_id
1 'polypeptide(L)'
;LLPKVDEYARGLISGSGSTLFEELGLYYIGPVDGHSIDDLTAILKEVKSTKTTGPVLIHVVTEKGRGYPYAEKAADKYHGVTKFDPATGKQFKSSAQTQSYTTYFAEALIAEAEVDKDIVAIHAAMGGGTGLNLFQRRFPTRCFDVGIAEQHAVTFAAGLACEGIKPFCAIYSSFLQRAYDQVVHD
;
A
#
# COMPACT_ATOMS: atom_id res chain seq x y z
N LEU A 1 5.52 4.03 -39.85
CA LEU A 1 4.15 4.32 -40.30
C LEU A 1 3.15 3.31 -39.73
N LEU A 2 3.38 2.00 -39.87
CA LEU A 2 2.54 0.95 -39.24
C LEU A 2 2.42 1.00 -37.69
N PRO A 3 3.47 1.29 -36.89
CA PRO A 3 3.35 1.27 -35.42
C PRO A 3 2.45 2.38 -34.87
N LYS A 4 2.54 3.57 -35.47
CA LYS A 4 1.69 4.73 -35.12
C LYS A 4 0.22 4.52 -35.46
N VAL A 5 -0.08 3.68 -36.45
CA VAL A 5 -1.44 3.36 -36.87
C VAL A 5 -2.06 2.31 -35.93
N ASP A 6 -1.27 1.36 -35.44
CA ASP A 6 -1.72 0.35 -34.45
C ASP A 6 -1.98 1.00 -33.07
N GLU A 7 -1.12 1.93 -32.66
CA GLU A 7 -1.30 2.76 -31.46
C GLU A 7 -2.58 3.62 -31.53
N TYR A 8 -2.85 4.25 -32.68
CA TYR A 8 -4.08 5.02 -32.92
C TYR A 8 -5.34 4.14 -32.94
N ALA A 9 -5.27 2.94 -33.52
CA ALA A 9 -6.40 2.02 -33.60
C ALA A 9 -6.80 1.48 -32.21
N ARG A 10 -5.82 1.25 -31.32
CA ARG A 10 -6.06 0.77 -29.95
C ARG A 10 -6.57 1.88 -29.03
N GLY A 11 -6.06 3.10 -29.17
CA GLY A 11 -6.57 4.28 -28.47
C GLY A 11 -8.02 4.64 -28.83
N LEU A 12 -8.52 4.19 -29.99
CA LEU A 12 -9.92 4.33 -30.39
C LEU A 12 -10.85 3.27 -29.75
N ILE A 13 -10.31 2.09 -29.36
CA ILE A 13 -11.07 1.01 -28.73
C ILE A 13 -11.13 1.20 -27.20
N SER A 14 -10.12 1.81 -26.58
CA SER A 14 -10.05 1.99 -25.12
C SER A 14 -10.86 3.16 -24.57
N GLY A 15 -11.46 3.99 -25.43
CA GLY A 15 -12.22 5.17 -24.99
C GLY A 15 -11.32 6.27 -24.44
N SER A 16 -11.03 7.26 -25.29
CA SER A 16 -10.47 8.58 -24.91
C SER A 16 -9.18 8.56 -24.08
N GLY A 17 -8.04 8.44 -24.77
CA GLY A 17 -6.70 8.73 -24.22
C GLY A 17 -5.81 7.50 -24.06
N SER A 18 -4.51 7.68 -24.30
CA SER A 18 -3.48 6.74 -23.84
C SER A 18 -3.60 6.57 -22.33
N THR A 19 -3.42 5.34 -21.83
CA THR A 19 -3.31 5.11 -20.39
C THR A 19 -2.08 5.84 -19.83
N LEU A 20 -2.09 6.18 -18.54
CA LEU A 20 -0.91 6.73 -17.84
C LEU A 20 0.36 5.90 -18.12
N PHE A 21 0.21 4.58 -18.21
CA PHE A 21 1.31 3.66 -18.45
C PHE A 21 1.86 3.78 -19.87
N GLU A 22 0.99 3.96 -20.86
CA GLU A 22 1.40 4.20 -22.24
C GLU A 22 2.12 5.55 -22.41
N GLU A 23 1.68 6.58 -21.68
CA GLU A 23 2.38 7.86 -21.62
C GLU A 23 3.78 7.75 -20.98
N LEU A 24 3.96 6.82 -20.05
CA LEU A 24 5.27 6.45 -19.49
C LEU A 24 6.11 5.56 -20.43
N GLY A 25 5.61 5.26 -21.63
CA GLY A 25 6.29 4.43 -22.63
C GLY A 25 6.16 2.92 -22.38
N LEU A 26 5.19 2.48 -21.57
CA LEU A 26 4.90 1.08 -21.32
C LEU A 26 3.84 0.58 -22.28
N TYR A 27 4.07 -0.58 -22.91
CA TYR A 27 3.01 -1.28 -23.61
C TYR A 27 2.06 -1.92 -22.59
N TYR A 28 0.81 -1.47 -22.55
CA TYR A 28 -0.15 -1.83 -21.53
C TYR A 28 -1.07 -2.99 -21.95
N ILE A 29 -1.23 -3.99 -21.08
CA ILE A 29 -2.16 -5.11 -21.24
C ILE A 29 -3.01 -5.23 -19.97
N GLY A 30 -4.33 -5.05 -20.06
CA GLY A 30 -5.27 -5.35 -18.97
C GLY A 30 -6.36 -4.30 -18.76
N PRO A 31 -7.08 -4.34 -17.61
CA PRO A 31 -6.96 -5.35 -16.55
C PRO A 31 -7.34 -6.77 -17.03
N VAL A 32 -6.65 -7.79 -16.53
CA VAL A 32 -6.96 -9.21 -16.79
C VAL A 32 -7.23 -9.97 -15.49
N ASP A 33 -8.05 -11.03 -15.55
CA ASP A 33 -8.31 -11.90 -14.40
C ASP A 33 -7.05 -12.69 -14.02
N GLY A 34 -6.50 -12.40 -12.84
CA GLY A 34 -5.32 -13.05 -12.28
C GLY A 34 -5.53 -14.48 -11.82
N HIS A 35 -6.75 -15.00 -11.93
CA HIS A 35 -7.08 -16.36 -11.53
C HIS A 35 -7.39 -17.28 -12.71
N SER A 36 -7.32 -16.76 -13.93
CA SER A 36 -7.40 -17.53 -15.17
C SER A 36 -5.99 -17.93 -15.62
N ILE A 37 -5.57 -19.14 -15.27
CA ILE A 37 -4.23 -19.65 -15.63
C ILE A 37 -4.07 -19.76 -17.15
N ASP A 38 -5.14 -20.12 -17.86
CA ASP A 38 -5.11 -20.25 -19.32
C ASP A 38 -4.88 -18.90 -19.99
N ASP A 39 -5.61 -17.85 -19.58
CA ASP A 39 -5.44 -16.49 -20.11
C ASP A 39 -4.05 -15.94 -19.78
N LEU A 40 -3.61 -16.05 -18.52
CA LEU A 40 -2.29 -15.62 -18.10
C LEU A 40 -1.18 -16.32 -18.89
N THR A 41 -1.32 -17.62 -19.12
CA THR A 41 -0.34 -18.40 -19.90
C THR A 41 -0.32 -17.97 -21.36
N ALA A 42 -1.49 -17.71 -21.96
CA ALA A 42 -1.59 -17.23 -23.33
C ALA A 42 -0.94 -15.85 -23.49
N ILE A 43 -1.29 -14.90 -22.62
CA ILE A 43 -0.74 -13.53 -22.62
C ILE A 43 0.79 -13.57 -22.44
N LEU A 44 1.30 -14.33 -21.46
CA LEU A 44 2.74 -14.42 -21.21
C LEU A 44 3.49 -15.06 -22.39
N LYS A 45 2.91 -16.06 -23.06
CA LYS A 45 3.49 -16.65 -24.27
C LYS A 45 3.53 -15.66 -25.42
N GLU A 46 2.45 -14.91 -25.63
CA GLU A 46 2.37 -13.87 -26.65
C GLU A 46 3.41 -12.78 -26.41
N VAL A 47 3.48 -12.22 -25.20
CA VAL A 47 4.46 -11.21 -24.80
C VAL A 47 5.89 -11.70 -24.98
N LYS A 48 6.18 -12.95 -24.60
CA LYS A 48 7.51 -13.57 -24.79
C LYS A 48 7.88 -13.73 -26.27
N SER A 49 6.90 -14.04 -27.12
CA SER A 49 7.13 -14.32 -28.56
C SER A 49 7.14 -13.06 -29.43
N THR A 50 6.49 -11.99 -28.96
CA THR A 50 6.35 -10.74 -29.69
C THR A 50 7.67 -9.98 -29.67
N LYS A 51 8.12 -9.53 -30.84
CA LYS A 51 9.25 -8.60 -30.95
C LYS A 51 8.78 -7.19 -30.61
N THR A 52 8.56 -6.90 -29.33
CA THR A 52 8.27 -5.55 -28.84
C THR A 52 9.57 -4.76 -28.65
N THR A 53 9.52 -3.46 -28.86
CA THR A 53 10.67 -2.56 -28.72
C THR A 53 10.83 -1.97 -27.32
N GLY A 54 9.93 -2.29 -26.38
CA GLY A 54 9.86 -1.63 -25.07
C GLY A 54 9.25 -2.49 -23.96
N PRO A 55 9.25 -1.98 -22.72
CA PRO A 55 8.71 -2.67 -21.55
C PRO A 55 7.19 -2.88 -21.68
N VAL A 56 6.73 -4.03 -21.19
CA VAL A 56 5.31 -4.40 -21.16
C VAL A 56 4.81 -4.39 -19.72
N LEU A 57 3.68 -3.74 -19.47
CA LEU A 57 2.97 -3.76 -18.20
C LEU A 57 1.69 -4.57 -18.34
N ILE A 58 1.59 -5.68 -17.62
CA ILE A 58 0.37 -6.49 -17.55
C ILE A 58 -0.34 -6.18 -16.23
N HIS A 59 -1.51 -5.55 -16.31
CA HIS A 59 -2.34 -5.25 -15.15
C HIS A 59 -3.19 -6.47 -14.79
N VAL A 60 -2.71 -7.23 -13.81
CA VAL A 60 -3.38 -8.44 -13.34
C VAL A 60 -4.20 -8.14 -12.09
N VAL A 61 -5.50 -8.45 -12.11
CA VAL A 61 -6.42 -8.27 -10.98
C VAL A 61 -6.48 -9.56 -10.17
N THR A 62 -6.19 -9.49 -8.88
CA THR A 62 -6.19 -10.67 -7.98
C THR A 62 -7.01 -10.40 -6.73
N GLU A 63 -7.27 -11.47 -5.97
CA GLU A 63 -8.00 -11.42 -4.71
C GLU A 63 -7.06 -11.89 -3.59
N LYS A 64 -6.73 -10.97 -2.67
CA LYS A 64 -5.81 -11.28 -1.57
C LYS A 64 -6.42 -12.33 -0.64
N GLY A 65 -5.70 -13.43 -0.43
CA GLY A 65 -6.15 -14.55 0.39
C GLY A 65 -6.99 -15.59 -0.35
N ARG A 66 -7.22 -15.44 -1.68
CA ARG A 66 -8.03 -16.37 -2.47
C ARG A 66 -7.55 -17.82 -2.32
N GLY A 67 -8.52 -18.73 -2.21
CA GLY A 67 -8.28 -20.15 -2.01
C GLY A 67 -8.17 -20.53 -0.55
N TYR A 68 -8.22 -19.57 0.38
CA TYR A 68 -8.25 -19.82 1.81
C TYR A 68 -9.39 -19.04 2.50
N PRO A 69 -10.55 -19.67 2.76
CA PRO A 69 -11.76 -18.99 3.22
C PRO A 69 -11.59 -18.13 4.49
N TYR A 70 -10.67 -18.52 5.39
CA TYR A 70 -10.40 -17.77 6.61
C TYR A 70 -9.61 -16.48 6.33
N ALA A 71 -8.68 -16.50 5.37
CA ALA A 71 -8.00 -15.27 4.93
C ALA A 71 -8.95 -14.37 4.14
N GLU A 72 -9.75 -14.93 3.23
CA GLU A 72 -10.72 -14.16 2.42
C GLU A 72 -11.70 -13.36 3.29
N LYS A 73 -12.07 -13.88 4.47
CA LYS A 73 -12.98 -13.20 5.41
C LYS A 73 -12.28 -12.24 6.37
N ALA A 74 -10.97 -12.36 6.56
CA ALA A 74 -10.22 -11.49 7.46
C ALA A 74 -10.11 -10.06 6.90
N ALA A 75 -10.03 -9.06 7.79
CA ALA A 75 -9.91 -7.66 7.39
C ALA A 75 -8.56 -7.37 6.70
N ASP A 76 -7.48 -7.95 7.20
CA ASP A 76 -6.11 -7.80 6.67
C ASP A 76 -5.76 -8.86 5.60
N LYS A 77 -6.65 -9.84 5.40
CA LYS A 77 -6.44 -11.04 4.58
C LYS A 77 -5.25 -11.89 5.04
N TYR A 78 -5.06 -11.99 6.35
CA TYR A 78 -3.97 -12.75 6.97
C TYR A 78 -2.59 -12.20 6.57
N HIS A 79 -2.46 -10.88 6.55
CA HIS A 79 -1.19 -10.23 6.26
C HIS A 79 -0.28 -10.28 7.50
N GLY A 80 0.62 -11.26 7.53
CA GLY A 80 1.53 -11.47 8.66
C GLY A 80 0.81 -12.08 9.86
N VAL A 81 0.40 -13.35 9.74
CA VAL A 81 -0.24 -14.08 10.84
C VAL A 81 0.77 -14.78 11.74
N THR A 82 0.41 -14.92 13.01
CA THR A 82 1.11 -15.83 13.93
C THR A 82 0.83 -17.28 13.57
N LYS A 83 1.53 -18.24 14.22
CA LYS A 83 1.25 -19.67 14.03
C LYS A 83 -0.25 -19.93 14.16
N PHE A 84 -0.84 -20.62 13.20
CA PHE A 84 -2.27 -20.91 13.18
C PHE A 84 -2.53 -22.32 12.68
N ASP A 85 -3.72 -22.84 12.96
CA ASP A 85 -4.20 -24.10 12.41
C ASP A 85 -4.82 -23.86 11.02
N PRO A 86 -4.25 -24.41 9.93
CA PRO A 86 -4.77 -24.21 8.58
C PRO A 86 -6.21 -24.72 8.41
N ALA A 87 -6.60 -25.79 9.08
CA ALA A 87 -7.93 -26.38 8.93
C ALA A 87 -9.03 -25.49 9.55
N THR A 88 -8.69 -24.72 10.58
CA THR A 88 -9.68 -23.94 11.35
C THR A 88 -9.48 -22.43 11.28
N GLY A 89 -8.33 -21.96 10.78
CA GLY A 89 -7.93 -20.55 10.80
C GLY A 89 -7.57 -20.03 12.20
N LYS A 90 -7.60 -20.88 13.23
CA LYS A 90 -7.37 -20.46 14.61
C LYS A 90 -5.90 -20.09 14.82
N GLN A 91 -5.64 -18.81 15.10
CA GLN A 91 -4.31 -18.34 15.46
C GLN A 91 -3.97 -18.69 16.92
N PHE A 92 -2.76 -19.20 17.13
CA PHE A 92 -2.19 -19.52 18.43
C PHE A 92 -1.35 -18.33 18.92
N LYS A 93 -2.01 -17.42 19.63
CA LYS A 93 -1.31 -16.31 20.29
C LYS A 93 -0.57 -16.83 21.53
N SER A 94 0.71 -16.51 21.66
CA SER A 94 1.42 -16.69 22.94
C SER A 94 0.84 -15.71 23.97
N SER A 95 0.69 -16.16 25.21
CA SER A 95 0.37 -15.25 26.31
C SER A 95 1.61 -14.42 26.64
N ALA A 96 1.59 -13.13 26.30
CA ALA A 96 2.59 -12.19 26.78
C ALA A 96 2.16 -11.64 28.15
N GLN A 97 3.11 -11.47 29.07
CA GLN A 97 2.85 -10.84 30.37
C GLN A 97 2.64 -9.32 30.28
N THR A 98 3.04 -8.72 29.15
CA THR A 98 2.99 -7.28 28.92
C THR A 98 2.58 -6.98 27.48
N GLN A 99 2.13 -5.76 27.23
CA GLN A 99 1.77 -5.29 25.90
C GLN A 99 3.02 -5.04 25.03
N SER A 100 2.83 -4.92 23.72
CA SER A 100 3.90 -4.55 22.80
C SER A 100 4.25 -3.06 22.91
N TYR A 101 5.49 -2.69 22.56
CA TYR A 101 5.88 -1.27 22.42
C TYR A 101 4.95 -0.50 21.48
N THR A 102 4.50 -1.13 20.39
CA THR A 102 3.50 -0.56 19.47
C THR A 102 2.21 -0.15 20.18
N THR A 103 1.74 -0.98 21.12
CA THR A 103 0.52 -0.70 21.88
C THR A 103 0.74 0.43 22.87
N TYR A 104 1.83 0.38 23.64
CA TYR A 104 2.19 1.44 24.58
C TYR A 104 2.37 2.80 23.90
N PHE A 105 3.07 2.83 22.76
CA PHE A 105 3.23 4.04 21.94
C PHE A 105 1.87 4.62 21.51
N ALA A 106 0.99 3.78 20.97
CA ALA A 106 -0.31 4.24 20.47
C ALA A 106 -1.21 4.75 21.60
N GLU A 107 -1.27 4.05 22.74
CA GLU A 107 -2.06 4.47 23.90
C GLU A 107 -1.55 5.80 24.48
N ALA A 108 -0.23 5.95 24.61
CA ALA A 108 0.37 7.21 25.06
C ALA A 108 0.06 8.36 24.10
N LEU A 109 0.26 8.16 22.79
CA LEU A 109 -0.01 9.19 21.78
C LEU A 109 -1.51 9.57 21.74
N ILE A 110 -2.41 8.61 21.93
CA ILE A 110 -3.85 8.88 22.05
C ILE A 110 -4.13 9.76 23.27
N ALA A 111 -3.57 9.43 24.44
CA ALA A 111 -3.77 10.20 25.66
C ALA A 111 -3.30 11.65 25.50
N GLU A 112 -2.13 11.86 24.89
CA GLU A 112 -1.63 13.21 24.58
C GLU A 112 -2.56 13.95 23.60
N ALA A 113 -3.06 13.26 22.57
CA ALA A 113 -3.97 13.86 21.59
C ALA A 113 -5.40 14.11 22.11
N GLU A 114 -5.80 13.53 23.25
CA GLU A 114 -7.06 13.86 23.91
C GLU A 114 -7.03 15.25 24.54
N VAL A 115 -5.87 15.67 25.03
CA VAL A 115 -5.68 17.00 25.64
C VAL A 115 -5.16 18.04 24.67
N ASP A 116 -4.50 17.61 23.59
CA ASP A 116 -3.95 18.48 22.55
C ASP A 116 -4.61 18.22 21.19
N LYS A 117 -5.39 19.20 20.71
CA LYS A 117 -6.10 19.12 19.44
C LYS A 117 -5.16 19.18 18.22
N ASP A 118 -3.96 19.74 18.40
CA ASP A 118 -3.00 19.98 17.31
C ASP A 118 -2.09 18.77 17.07
N ILE A 119 -2.18 17.71 17.88
CA ILE A 119 -1.51 16.42 17.62
C ILE A 119 -2.22 15.66 16.51
N VAL A 120 -1.44 15.26 15.50
CA VAL A 120 -1.88 14.40 14.39
C VAL A 120 -0.92 13.24 14.19
N ALA A 121 -1.39 12.14 13.64
CA ALA A 121 -0.58 10.95 13.39
C ALA A 121 -0.45 10.68 11.88
N ILE A 122 0.75 10.27 11.44
CA ILE A 122 1.04 9.97 10.03
C ILE A 122 1.71 8.60 9.95
N HIS A 123 1.28 7.75 9.02
CA HIS A 123 1.99 6.52 8.66
C HIS A 123 2.05 6.32 7.14
N ALA A 124 3.00 5.50 6.72
CA ALA A 124 3.15 5.07 5.34
C ALA A 124 2.64 3.62 5.15
N ALA A 125 1.31 3.42 5.03
CA ALA A 125 0.64 2.13 4.91
C ALA A 125 0.86 1.11 6.05
N MET A 126 1.27 1.58 7.23
CA MET A 126 1.67 0.73 8.36
C MET A 126 0.78 0.85 9.60
N GLY A 127 -0.48 1.28 9.45
CA GLY A 127 -1.35 1.58 10.60
C GLY A 127 -1.43 0.49 11.68
N GLY A 128 -1.48 -0.79 11.29
CA GLY A 128 -1.44 -1.90 12.25
C GLY A 128 -0.06 -2.14 12.88
N GLY A 129 1.00 -2.00 12.09
CA GLY A 129 2.38 -2.21 12.55
C GLY A 129 2.90 -1.13 13.50
N THR A 130 2.47 0.12 13.27
CA THR A 130 2.81 1.29 14.11
C THR A 130 1.79 1.54 15.21
N GLY A 131 0.67 0.83 15.22
CA GLY A 131 -0.42 1.02 16.19
C GLY A 131 -1.29 2.25 15.91
N LEU A 132 -1.00 3.00 14.84
CA LEU A 132 -1.77 4.18 14.46
C LEU A 132 -3.19 3.86 13.96
N ASN A 133 -3.51 2.60 13.67
CA ASN A 133 -4.91 2.17 13.49
C ASN A 133 -5.76 2.38 14.76
N LEU A 134 -5.15 2.30 15.96
CA LEU A 134 -5.82 2.64 17.22
C LEU A 134 -6.08 4.14 17.30
N PHE A 135 -5.08 4.95 16.94
CA PHE A 135 -5.19 6.41 16.90
C PHE A 135 -6.25 6.86 15.89
N GLN A 136 -6.25 6.32 14.67
CA GLN A 136 -7.22 6.60 13.63
C GLN A 136 -8.65 6.27 14.06
N ARG A 137 -8.86 5.15 14.78
CA ARG A 137 -10.19 4.81 15.30
C ARG A 137 -10.69 5.84 16.31
N ARG A 138 -9.80 6.42 17.12
CA ARG A 138 -10.14 7.43 18.12
C ARG A 138 -10.29 8.83 17.52
N PHE A 139 -9.47 9.17 16.52
CA PHE A 139 -9.41 10.47 15.86
C PHE A 139 -9.34 10.32 14.32
N PRO A 140 -10.47 9.98 13.66
CA PRO A 140 -10.48 9.66 12.22
C PRO A 140 -10.00 10.78 11.30
N THR A 141 -10.13 12.03 11.73
CA THR A 141 -9.75 13.22 10.96
C THR A 141 -8.33 13.72 11.27
N ARG A 142 -7.60 13.04 12.17
CA ARG A 142 -6.24 13.42 12.60
C ARG A 142 -5.21 12.31 12.36
N CYS A 143 -5.54 11.32 11.55
CA CYS A 143 -4.62 10.25 11.17
C CYS A 143 -4.54 10.14 9.64
N PHE A 144 -3.33 10.22 9.11
CA PHE A 144 -3.09 10.23 7.67
C PHE A 144 -2.30 8.99 7.26
N ASP A 145 -2.88 8.21 6.35
CA ASP A 145 -2.17 7.15 5.63
C ASP A 145 -1.74 7.70 4.27
N VAL A 146 -0.44 7.84 4.07
CA VAL A 146 0.11 8.33 2.79
C VAL A 146 0.44 7.22 1.79
N GLY A 147 0.05 5.98 2.07
CA GLY A 147 0.46 4.81 1.29
C GLY A 147 1.93 4.45 1.52
N ILE A 148 2.54 3.67 0.63
CA ILE A 148 3.95 3.25 0.77
C ILE A 148 4.87 4.37 0.23
N ALA A 149 4.87 5.51 0.91
CA ALA A 149 5.57 6.73 0.51
C ALA A 149 6.24 7.41 1.73
N GLU A 150 7.31 6.79 2.26
CA GLU A 150 7.98 7.28 3.46
C GLU A 150 8.56 8.68 3.29
N GLN A 151 9.11 9.02 2.12
CA GLN A 151 9.61 10.37 1.84
C GLN A 151 8.48 11.40 2.00
N HIS A 152 7.34 11.15 1.36
CA HIS A 152 6.19 12.04 1.45
C HIS A 152 5.66 12.13 2.88
N ALA A 153 5.64 11.03 3.64
CA ALA A 153 5.21 11.03 5.04
C ALA A 153 6.02 12.00 5.91
N VAL A 154 7.34 12.06 5.70
CA VAL A 154 8.25 12.93 6.45
C VAL A 154 8.10 14.39 6.02
N THR A 155 8.18 14.69 4.71
CA THR A 155 8.00 16.07 4.22
C THR A 155 6.61 16.62 4.53
N PHE A 156 5.57 15.78 4.48
CA PHE A 156 4.21 16.18 4.88
C PHE A 156 4.16 16.54 6.38
N ALA A 157 4.86 15.78 7.23
CA ALA A 157 4.99 16.13 8.64
C ALA A 157 5.74 17.47 8.82
N ALA A 158 6.83 17.70 8.10
CA ALA A 158 7.56 18.97 8.15
C ALA A 158 6.65 20.16 7.81
N GLY A 159 5.88 20.07 6.71
CA GLY A 159 4.93 21.12 6.32
C GLY A 159 3.83 21.38 7.34
N LEU A 160 3.29 20.33 7.97
CA LEU A 160 2.32 20.49 9.07
C LEU A 160 2.95 21.17 10.28
N ALA A 161 4.19 20.80 10.64
CA ALA A 161 4.91 21.41 11.75
C ALA A 161 5.18 22.90 11.53
N CYS A 162 5.47 23.33 10.29
CA CYS A 162 5.62 24.76 9.95
C CYS A 162 4.35 25.59 10.25
N GLU A 163 3.17 24.98 10.15
CA GLU A 163 1.87 25.61 10.42
C GLU A 163 1.40 25.43 11.88
N GLY A 164 2.30 24.99 12.78
CA GLY A 164 2.01 24.87 14.22
C GLY A 164 1.26 23.60 14.62
N ILE A 165 1.03 22.66 13.69
CA ILE A 165 0.53 21.32 13.99
C ILE A 165 1.65 20.49 14.62
N LYS A 166 1.31 19.48 15.42
CA LYS A 166 2.26 18.58 16.09
C LYS A 166 2.19 17.17 15.50
N PRO A 167 2.80 16.93 14.33
CA PRO A 167 2.71 15.64 13.65
C PRO A 167 3.63 14.60 14.27
N PHE A 168 3.07 13.41 14.49
CA PHE A 168 3.82 12.21 14.84
C PHE A 168 3.86 11.27 13.62
N CYS A 169 4.99 11.31 12.91
CA CYS A 169 5.24 10.43 11.76
C CYS A 169 5.84 9.10 12.22
N ALA A 170 5.00 8.06 12.32
CA ALA A 170 5.42 6.74 12.80
C ALA A 170 5.82 5.84 11.62
N ILE A 171 7.12 5.55 11.51
CA ILE A 171 7.73 4.75 10.44
C ILE A 171 8.72 3.76 11.06
N TYR A 172 8.76 2.52 10.57
CA TYR A 172 9.75 1.55 11.02
C TYR A 172 11.16 2.03 10.66
N SER A 173 12.12 1.80 11.57
CA SER A 173 13.51 2.22 11.39
C SER A 173 14.11 1.81 10.03
N SER A 174 13.84 0.59 9.56
CA SER A 174 14.32 0.10 8.26
C SER A 174 13.76 0.88 7.07
N PHE A 175 12.53 1.39 7.17
CA PHE A 175 11.87 2.13 6.09
C PHE A 175 12.15 3.62 6.15
N LEU A 176 12.40 4.17 7.34
CA LEU A 176 12.79 5.57 7.51
C LEU A 176 14.08 5.91 6.73
N GLN A 177 14.91 4.91 6.44
CA GLN A 177 16.08 5.05 5.57
C GLN A 177 15.73 5.63 4.18
N ARG A 178 14.53 5.35 3.64
CA ARG A 178 14.08 5.97 2.37
C ARG A 178 13.85 7.47 2.48
N ALA A 179 13.49 7.94 3.67
CA ALA A 179 13.20 9.33 3.96
C ALA A 179 14.36 10.06 4.65
N TYR A 180 15.58 9.50 4.59
CA TYR A 180 16.75 10.07 5.26
C TYR A 180 17.00 11.52 4.84
N ASP A 181 16.94 11.80 3.54
CA ASP A 181 17.15 13.15 3.02
C ASP A 181 16.06 14.11 3.51
N GLN A 182 14.79 13.67 3.51
CA GLN A 182 13.66 14.46 4.01
C GLN A 182 13.81 14.78 5.50
N VAL A 183 14.32 13.84 6.32
CA VAL A 183 14.58 14.10 7.75
C VAL A 183 15.70 15.15 7.94
N VAL A 184 16.69 15.18 7.03
CA VAL A 184 17.83 16.09 7.13
C VAL A 184 17.52 17.48 6.57
N HIS A 185 16.78 17.53 5.46
CA HIS A 185 16.61 18.72 4.65
C HIS A 185 15.28 19.45 4.88
N ASP A 186 14.17 18.73 5.00
CA ASP A 186 12.81 19.30 5.01
C ASP A 186 12.33 19.61 6.44
#